data_AF-A0A1I4UB45-F1
#
_entry.id   AF-A0A1I4UB45-F1
#
_cell.length_a   1.000
_cell.length_b   1.000
_cell.length_c   1.000
_cell.angle_alpha   90.00
_cell.angle_beta   90.00
_cell.angle_gamma   90.00
#
_symmetry.space_group_name_H-M   'P 1'
#
loop_
_entity.id
_entity.type
_entity.pdbx_description
1 polymer ?
#
loop_
_entity_poly.entity_id
_entity_poly.type
_entity_poly.pdbx_seq_one_letter_code
_entity_poly.pdbx_strand_id
1 'polypeptide(L)'
;MAMATPRTDGGGPHVDRLREVSAAANRAFSLLPARPEEVPPPPPARGEAVARRLRTDPDTVERDLVRLVLTIVELLRQLMERQALHRVDRGGLTEDQEERLGMTLMVLHERMTELCDRYDLTLDDLNLDLGPLGTLLPPP
;
A
#
# COMPACT_ATOMS: atom_id res chain seq x y z
N MET A 1 -17.57 1.76 -71.28
CA MET A 1 -18.94 1.23 -71.08
C MET A 1 -18.87 0.25 -69.92
N ALA A 2 -19.43 0.66 -68.78
CA ALA A 2 -19.37 -0.05 -67.51
C ALA A 2 -20.43 -1.16 -67.48
N MET A 3 -20.07 -2.35 -66.98
CA MET A 3 -21.03 -3.23 -66.34
C MET A 3 -20.41 -3.78 -65.06
N ALA A 4 -20.87 -3.19 -63.95
CA ALA A 4 -20.64 -3.67 -62.60
C ALA A 4 -21.41 -4.98 -62.38
N THR A 5 -20.78 -5.91 -61.69
CA THR A 5 -21.40 -7.11 -61.15
C THR A 5 -22.41 -6.74 -60.04
N PRO A 6 -23.61 -7.34 -59.98
CA PRO A 6 -24.50 -7.14 -58.85
C PRO A 6 -24.04 -7.97 -57.65
N ARG A 7 -24.20 -7.34 -56.50
CA ARG A 7 -23.80 -7.75 -55.16
C ARG A 7 -24.44 -9.08 -54.75
N THR A 8 -23.66 -9.87 -54.02
CA THR A 8 -24.11 -11.00 -53.22
C THR A 8 -24.94 -10.48 -52.03
N ASP A 9 -26.25 -10.69 -52.05
CA ASP A 9 -27.10 -10.63 -50.85
C ASP A 9 -26.88 -11.91 -50.03
N GLY A 10 -26.26 -11.74 -48.86
CA GLY A 10 -25.89 -12.82 -47.96
C GLY A 10 -25.71 -12.34 -46.53
N GLY A 11 -26.66 -11.56 -46.01
CA GLY A 11 -26.72 -11.17 -44.59
C GLY A 11 -27.96 -11.77 -43.95
N GLY A 12 -27.87 -13.04 -43.55
CA GLY A 12 -29.03 -13.83 -43.13
C GLY A 12 -29.79 -13.31 -41.89
N PRO A 13 -31.02 -13.83 -41.66
CA PRO A 13 -31.96 -13.46 -40.57
C PRO A 13 -31.42 -13.63 -39.14
N HIS A 14 -30.17 -14.08 -39.00
CA HIS A 14 -29.46 -14.24 -37.74
C HIS A 14 -28.92 -12.94 -37.15
N VAL A 15 -28.61 -11.94 -37.99
CA VAL A 15 -28.03 -10.66 -37.54
C VAL A 15 -29.09 -9.79 -36.84
N ASP A 16 -30.34 -9.81 -37.32
CA ASP A 16 -31.44 -9.06 -36.71
C ASP A 16 -31.89 -9.66 -35.38
N ARG A 17 -31.93 -11.00 -35.28
CA ARG A 17 -32.21 -11.68 -34.01
C ARG A 17 -31.14 -11.37 -32.96
N LEU A 18 -29.86 -11.28 -33.36
CA LEU A 18 -28.77 -10.89 -32.45
C LEU A 18 -28.91 -9.44 -31.94
N ARG A 19 -29.37 -8.51 -32.79
CA ARG A 19 -29.66 -7.12 -32.39
C ARG A 19 -30.85 -7.03 -31.45
N GLU A 20 -31.92 -7.77 -31.70
CA GLU A 20 -33.08 -7.82 -30.81
C GLU A 20 -32.72 -8.38 -29.44
N VAL A 21 -31.93 -9.46 -29.40
CA VAL A 21 -31.42 -10.04 -28.15
C VAL A 21 -30.52 -9.04 -27.41
N SER A 22 -29.69 -8.29 -28.13
CA SER A 22 -28.84 -7.23 -27.53
C SER A 22 -29.66 -6.07 -26.97
N ALA A 23 -30.71 -5.63 -27.67
CA ALA A 23 -31.62 -4.58 -27.22
C ALA A 23 -32.51 -5.03 -26.05
N ALA A 24 -32.88 -6.31 -26.00
CA ALA A 24 -33.57 -6.91 -24.87
C ALA A 24 -32.65 -7.04 -23.65
N ALA A 25 -31.39 -7.47 -23.85
CA ALA A 25 -30.39 -7.56 -22.79
C ALA A 25 -30.11 -6.18 -22.16
N ASN A 26 -29.89 -5.14 -22.97
CA ASN A 26 -29.66 -3.78 -22.44
C ASN A 26 -30.84 -3.24 -21.61
N ARG A 27 -32.08 -3.56 -22.00
CA ARG A 27 -33.28 -3.19 -21.23
C ARG A 27 -33.42 -3.99 -19.94
N ALA A 28 -33.02 -5.27 -19.94
CA ALA A 28 -32.99 -6.08 -18.73
C ALA A 28 -31.93 -5.56 -17.73
N PHE A 29 -30.76 -5.13 -18.22
CA PHE A 29 -29.71 -4.52 -17.39
C PHE A 29 -30.12 -3.18 -16.77
N SER A 30 -31.03 -2.41 -17.40
CA SER A 30 -31.57 -1.18 -16.80
C SER A 30 -32.57 -1.40 -15.66
N LEU A 31 -33.02 -2.64 -15.43
CA LEU A 31 -33.94 -3.00 -14.36
C LEU A 31 -33.25 -3.64 -13.15
N LEU A 32 -31.91 -3.76 -13.17
CA LEU A 32 -31.14 -4.19 -12.01
C LEU A 32 -31.07 -3.05 -10.99
N PRO A 33 -31.19 -3.37 -9.68
CA PRO A 33 -31.05 -2.35 -8.64
C PRO A 33 -29.66 -1.72 -8.72
N ALA A 34 -29.65 -0.39 -8.64
CA ALA A 34 -28.55 0.58 -8.53
C ALA A 34 -27.11 0.11 -8.82
N ARG A 35 -26.44 0.91 -9.66
CA ARG A 35 -25.01 0.77 -10.00
C ARG A 35 -24.17 0.64 -8.72
N PRO A 36 -23.06 -0.13 -8.74
CA PRO A 36 -22.15 -0.27 -7.59
C PRO A 36 -21.50 1.04 -7.11
N GLU A 37 -21.79 2.18 -7.75
CA GLU A 37 -21.35 3.50 -7.31
C GLU A 37 -22.25 4.15 -6.23
N GLU A 38 -23.44 3.60 -5.93
CA GLU A 38 -24.31 4.12 -4.85
C GLU A 38 -24.25 3.30 -3.56
N VAL A 39 -23.50 2.20 -3.54
CA VAL A 39 -23.18 1.49 -2.29
C VAL A 39 -21.93 2.15 -1.73
N PRO A 40 -21.99 2.87 -0.58
CA PRO A 40 -20.78 3.34 0.06
C PRO A 40 -19.85 2.14 0.24
N PRO A 41 -18.58 2.22 -0.20
CA PRO A 41 -17.68 1.08 -0.12
C PRO A 41 -17.69 0.56 1.32
N PRO A 42 -17.71 -0.77 1.54
CA PRO A 42 -17.56 -1.30 2.87
C PRO A 42 -16.33 -0.64 3.50
N PRO A 43 -16.39 -0.23 4.78
CA PRO A 43 -15.25 0.40 5.42
C PRO A 43 -14.04 -0.52 5.21
N PRO A 44 -12.91 0.01 4.70
CA PRO A 44 -11.79 -0.82 4.32
C PRO A 44 -11.42 -1.69 5.51
N ALA A 45 -11.29 -2.99 5.29
CA ALA A 45 -10.66 -3.86 6.28
C ALA A 45 -9.31 -3.22 6.64
N ARG A 46 -8.94 -3.23 7.93
CA ARG A 46 -7.82 -2.42 8.46
C ARG A 46 -6.51 -2.50 7.65
N GLY A 47 -6.23 -3.65 7.02
CA GLY A 47 -5.06 -3.83 6.15
C GLY A 47 -5.15 -3.14 4.78
N GLU A 48 -6.36 -2.98 4.24
CA GLU A 48 -6.59 -2.31 2.94
C GLU A 48 -6.38 -0.80 3.05
N ALA A 49 -6.67 -0.17 4.19
CA ALA A 49 -6.41 1.26 4.39
C ALA A 49 -4.91 1.59 4.45
N VAL A 50 -4.11 0.70 5.04
CA VAL A 50 -2.63 0.80 5.06
C VAL A 50 -2.08 0.59 3.65
N ALA A 51 -2.52 -0.47 2.95
CA ALA A 51 -2.14 -0.70 1.55
C ALA A 51 -2.58 0.43 0.61
N ARG A 52 -3.67 1.14 0.96
CA ARG A 52 -4.21 2.26 0.19
C ARG A 52 -3.51 3.60 0.48
N ARG A 53 -2.89 3.76 1.65
CA ARG A 53 -1.99 4.88 1.95
C ARG A 53 -0.60 4.65 1.37
N LEU A 54 -0.20 3.39 1.24
CA LEU A 54 0.89 2.91 0.39
C LEU A 54 0.46 2.87 -1.10
N ARG A 55 -0.60 3.60 -1.51
CA ARG A 55 -1.01 3.70 -2.92
C ARG A 55 0.16 4.30 -3.69
N THR A 56 0.83 3.36 -4.28
CA THR A 56 2.09 3.40 -4.94
C THR A 56 1.80 4.00 -6.28
N ASP A 57 2.12 5.29 -6.44
CA ASP A 57 2.38 5.81 -7.77
C ASP A 57 3.51 4.93 -8.34
N PRO A 58 3.39 4.32 -9.53
CA PRO A 58 4.48 3.56 -10.14
C PRO A 58 5.81 4.34 -10.14
N ASP A 59 5.75 5.67 -10.12
CA ASP A 59 6.91 6.55 -10.06
C ASP A 59 7.51 6.73 -8.64
N THR A 60 6.78 6.36 -7.55
CA THR A 60 7.22 6.55 -6.14
C THR A 60 7.37 5.27 -5.32
N VAL A 61 7.10 4.09 -5.92
CA VAL A 61 7.12 2.80 -5.22
C VAL A 61 8.41 2.50 -4.48
N GLU A 62 9.54 2.77 -5.11
CA GLU A 62 10.85 2.53 -4.51
C GLU A 62 10.99 3.30 -3.19
N ARG A 63 10.64 4.60 -3.20
CA ARG A 63 10.73 5.47 -2.03
C ARG A 63 9.76 5.03 -0.92
N ASP A 64 8.54 4.65 -1.27
CA ASP A 64 7.54 4.17 -0.31
C ASP A 64 7.93 2.84 0.35
N LEU A 65 8.51 1.92 -0.43
CA LEU A 65 9.03 0.65 0.09
C LEU A 65 10.24 0.88 1.01
N VAL A 66 11.17 1.75 0.62
CA VAL A 66 12.31 2.12 1.47
C VAL A 66 11.82 2.73 2.78
N ARG A 67 10.88 3.68 2.72
CA ARG A 67 10.27 4.27 3.92
C ARG A 67 9.66 3.22 4.84
N LEU A 68 8.92 2.25 4.28
CA LEU A 68 8.34 1.17 5.06
C LEU A 68 9.40 0.29 5.75
N VAL A 69 10.45 -0.09 5.03
CA VAL A 69 11.54 -0.90 5.60
C VAL A 69 12.27 -0.12 6.70
N LEU A 70 12.60 1.15 6.45
CA LEU A 70 13.24 2.01 7.45
C LEU A 70 12.35 2.20 8.68
N THR A 71 11.03 2.31 8.49
CA THR A 71 10.08 2.35 9.60
C THR A 71 10.11 1.09 10.46
N ILE A 72 10.16 -0.09 9.84
CA ILE A 72 10.22 -1.36 10.56
C ILE A 72 11.54 -1.47 11.34
N VAL A 73 12.65 -1.09 10.71
CA VAL A 73 13.97 -1.11 11.38
C VAL A 73 13.99 -0.13 12.55
N GLU A 74 13.41 1.06 12.41
CA GLU A 74 13.31 2.05 13.49
C GLU A 74 12.45 1.54 14.65
N LEU A 75 11.32 0.88 14.37
CA LEU A 75 10.52 0.24 15.41
C LEU A 75 11.33 -0.82 16.17
N LEU A 76 12.08 -1.66 15.46
CA LEU A 76 12.93 -2.67 16.09
C LEU A 76 14.03 -2.02 16.94
N ARG A 77 14.65 -0.93 16.48
CA ARG A 77 15.62 -0.15 17.25
C ARG A 77 15.03 0.32 18.58
N GLN A 78 13.86 0.95 18.55
CA GLN A 78 13.19 1.45 19.76
C GLN A 78 12.81 0.34 20.73
N LEU A 79 12.34 -0.80 20.20
CA LEU A 79 12.03 -1.97 21.03
C LEU A 79 13.29 -2.54 21.69
N MET A 80 14.39 -2.65 20.94
CA MET A 80 15.67 -3.11 21.47
C MET A 80 16.22 -2.16 22.52
N GLU A 81 16.13 -0.84 22.30
CA GLU A 81 16.55 0.19 23.26
C GLU A 81 15.73 0.10 24.56
N ARG A 82 14.41 0.00 24.46
CA ARG A 82 13.55 -0.15 25.64
C ARG A 82 13.83 -1.43 26.41
N GLN A 83 14.11 -2.53 25.72
CA GLN A 83 14.50 -3.78 26.36
C GLN A 83 15.90 -3.72 26.97
N ALA A 84 16.82 -3.01 26.33
CA ALA A 84 18.17 -2.76 26.85
C ALA A 84 18.08 -2.04 28.19
N LEU A 85 17.39 -0.89 28.24
CA LEU A 85 17.16 -0.12 29.46
C LEU A 85 16.53 -0.98 30.55
N HIS A 86 15.49 -1.75 30.21
CA HIS A 86 14.84 -2.64 31.18
C HIS A 86 15.75 -3.76 31.71
N ARG A 87 16.72 -4.23 30.92
CA ARG A 87 17.71 -5.22 31.37
C ARG A 87 18.79 -4.60 32.25
N VAL A 88 19.24 -3.40 31.91
CA VAL A 88 20.18 -2.59 32.72
C VAL A 88 19.58 -2.36 34.11
N ASP A 89 18.34 -1.87 34.19
CA ASP A 89 17.64 -1.60 35.45
C ASP A 89 17.48 -2.84 36.34
N ARG A 90 17.45 -4.03 35.73
CA ARG A 90 17.34 -5.33 36.43
C ARG A 90 18.68 -5.98 36.73
N GLY A 91 19.80 -5.34 36.39
CA GLY A 91 21.14 -5.91 36.52
C GLY A 91 21.36 -7.15 35.64
N GLY A 92 20.63 -7.25 34.52
CA GLY A 92 20.67 -8.38 33.60
C GLY A 92 21.85 -8.34 32.62
N LEU A 93 22.71 -7.32 32.71
CA LEU A 93 23.89 -7.11 31.87
C LEU A 93 25.10 -6.76 32.75
N THR A 94 26.29 -7.14 32.31
CA THR A 94 27.54 -6.65 32.88
C THR A 94 27.88 -5.28 32.31
N GLU A 95 28.69 -4.47 32.98
CA GLU A 95 29.12 -3.14 32.51
C GLU A 95 29.65 -3.16 31.07
N ASP A 96 30.55 -4.09 30.73
CA ASP A 96 31.05 -4.24 29.35
C ASP A 96 29.95 -4.60 28.33
N GLN A 97 28.89 -5.30 28.74
CA GLN A 97 27.77 -5.65 27.86
C GLN A 97 26.88 -4.42 27.63
N GLU A 98 26.67 -3.61 28.65
CA GLU A 98 25.91 -2.37 28.56
C GLU A 98 26.59 -1.38 27.62
N GLU A 99 27.90 -1.18 27.77
CA GLU A 99 28.69 -0.31 26.90
C GLU A 99 28.65 -0.77 25.44
N ARG A 100 28.89 -2.06 25.18
CA ARG A 100 28.81 -2.62 23.81
C ARG A 100 27.42 -2.47 23.21
N LEU A 101 26.37 -2.67 23.99
CA LEU A 101 25.00 -2.54 23.54
C LEU A 101 24.67 -1.09 23.19
N GLY A 102 25.04 -0.14 24.05
CA GLY A 102 24.88 1.30 23.80
C GLY A 102 25.59 1.73 22.53
N MET A 103 26.87 1.35 22.38
CA MET A 103 27.65 1.65 21.16
C MET A 103 27.00 1.07 19.91
N THR A 104 26.47 -0.15 19.97
CA THR A 104 25.79 -0.78 18.83
C THR A 104 24.52 -0.01 18.44
N LEU A 105 23.73 0.44 19.42
CA LEU A 105 22.52 1.24 19.17
C LEU A 105 22.84 2.61 18.59
N MET A 106 23.93 3.25 19.04
CA MET A 106 24.40 4.53 18.47
C MET A 106 24.83 4.38 17.01
N VAL A 107 25.64 3.35 16.70
CA VAL A 107 26.05 3.07 15.31
C VAL A 107 24.82 2.79 14.44
N LEU A 108 23.85 2.01 14.94
CA LEU A 108 22.61 1.76 14.20
C LEU A 108 21.85 3.06 13.92
N HIS A 109 21.74 3.96 14.90
CA HIS A 109 21.08 5.26 14.72
C HIS A 109 21.80 6.11 13.65
N GLU A 110 23.13 6.18 13.68
CA GLU A 110 23.92 6.89 12.66
C GLU A 110 23.67 6.32 11.26
N ARG A 111 23.68 4.99 11.11
CA ARG A 111 23.40 4.34 9.80
C ARG A 111 21.98 4.58 9.33
N MET A 112 21.01 4.63 10.25
CA MET A 112 19.63 4.96 9.92
C MET A 112 19.52 6.38 9.38
N THR A 113 20.16 7.35 10.02
CA THR A 113 20.20 8.74 9.55
C THR A 113 20.85 8.85 8.16
N GLU A 114 22.01 8.21 7.95
CA GLU A 114 22.68 8.17 6.63
C GLU A 114 21.79 7.58 5.52
N LEU A 115 21.00 6.54 5.85
CA LEU A 115 20.07 5.93 4.90
C LEU A 115 18.86 6.84 4.64
N CYS A 116 18.31 7.48 5.67
CA CYS A 116 17.19 8.42 5.50
C CYS A 116 17.60 9.57 4.56
N ASP A 117 18.76 10.18 4.80
CA ASP A 117 19.30 11.27 3.96
C ASP A 117 19.43 10.87 2.49
N ARG A 118 19.85 9.63 2.21
CA ARG A 118 20.00 9.11 0.84
C ARG A 118 18.69 9.06 0.05
N TYR A 119 17.57 8.86 0.74
CA TYR A 119 16.25 8.72 0.12
C TYR A 119 15.36 9.96 0.34
N ASP A 120 15.97 11.08 0.72
CA ASP A 120 15.29 12.34 1.05
C ASP A 120 14.18 12.12 2.10
N LEU A 121 14.48 11.34 3.14
CA LEU A 121 13.60 11.08 4.26
C LEU A 121 14.20 11.65 5.54
N THR A 122 13.35 12.00 6.48
CA THR A 122 13.71 12.29 7.87
C THR A 122 13.29 11.14 8.78
N LEU A 123 13.83 11.09 10.00
CA LEU A 123 13.38 10.11 11.00
C LEU A 123 11.88 10.28 11.33
N ASP A 124 11.39 11.52 11.33
CA ASP A 124 9.96 11.81 11.55
C ASP A 124 9.08 11.24 10.42
N ASP A 125 9.61 11.21 9.19
CA ASP A 125 8.91 10.60 8.06
C ASP A 125 8.73 9.09 8.26
N LEU A 126 9.53 8.42 9.08
CA LEU A 126 9.36 7.00 9.36
C LEU A 126 8.10 6.72 10.18
N ASN A 127 7.48 7.71 10.81
CA ASN A 127 6.28 7.45 11.60
C ASN A 127 5.03 7.29 10.71
N LEU A 128 4.72 6.06 10.34
CA LEU A 128 3.55 5.72 9.53
C LEU A 128 2.25 5.88 10.33
N ASP A 129 1.32 6.68 9.82
CA ASP A 129 -0.06 6.76 10.34
C ASP A 129 -0.91 5.63 9.74
N LEU A 130 -1.36 4.73 10.61
CA LEU A 130 -2.20 3.57 10.30
C LEU A 130 -3.70 3.87 10.43
N GLY A 131 -4.08 5.15 10.64
CA GLY A 131 -5.46 5.60 10.78
C GLY A 131 -6.03 5.27 12.17
N PRO A 132 -7.05 4.40 12.29
CA PRO A 132 -7.68 4.10 13.57
C PRO A 132 -6.76 3.37 14.57
N LEU A 133 -5.62 2.85 14.12
CA LEU A 133 -4.60 2.25 14.99
C LEU A 133 -3.56 3.26 15.50
N GLY A 134 -3.63 4.52 15.04
CA GLY A 134 -2.65 5.54 15.36
C GLY A 134 -1.35 5.39 14.56
N THR A 135 -0.29 6.01 15.07
CA THR A 135 1.04 5.98 14.45
C THR A 135 1.81 4.72 14.84
N LEU A 136 2.66 4.20 13.94
CA LEU A 136 3.37 2.95 14.17
C LEU A 136 4.51 3.09 15.18
N LEU A 137 5.24 4.20 15.15
CA LEU A 137 6.32 4.46 16.10
C LEU A 137 5.76 5.15 17.36
N PRO A 138 6.11 4.64 18.56
CA PRO A 138 5.93 5.35 19.82
C PRO A 138 6.54 6.76 19.78
N PRO A 139 6.02 7.71 20.58
CA PRO A 139 6.66 9.01 20.73
C PRO A 139 8.08 8.84 21.28
N PRO A 140 9.04 9.66 20.81
CA PRO A 140 10.42 9.65 21.29
C PRO A 140 10.52 10.11 22.75
#